data_AF-A0A0N4UF00-F1
#
_entry.id   AF-A0A0N4UF00-F1
#
_cell.length_a   1.000
_cell.length_b   1.000
_cell.length_c   1.000
_cell.angle_alpha   90.00
_cell.angle_beta   90.00
_cell.angle_gamma   90.00
#
_symmetry.space_group_name_H-M   'P 1'
#
loop_
_entity.id
_entity.type
_entity.pdbx_description
1 polymer ?
#
loop_
_entity_poly.entity_id
_entity_poly.type
_entity_poly.pdbx_seq_one_letter_code
_entity_poly.pdbx_strand_id
1 'polypeptide(L)'
;LQFYYSLLTSFLSFFMTKTSINGVLNRGRMFIFSSQNFRNFLQIPHNWIAADKFMMAWRLQQKGFLVLPVDDWKTRGPFNLVSALNLLDRHYDPLQLLSDLHEITSKSDALLLLAVVLPVRQYVEFHPKKKTTLPDTKLPIYGLTFEEQAVSLVYFLNRMGFELVRWGKLPYLCEGDFNRAYYVLNDGIFLLRPIAKELTSKNKTETTRSFHISHDFNSL
;
A
#
# COMPACT_ATOMS: atom_id res chain seq x y z
N LEU A 1 5.74 -21.02 31.92
CA LEU A 1 4.61 -20.99 30.97
C LEU A 1 4.90 -21.76 29.67
N GLN A 2 5.93 -21.40 28.90
CA GLN A 2 6.23 -22.02 27.59
C GLN A 2 6.48 -23.54 27.65
N PHE A 3 7.14 -24.02 28.71
CA PHE A 3 7.42 -25.44 28.92
C PHE A 3 6.13 -26.28 29.16
N TYR A 4 5.18 -25.72 29.94
CA TYR A 4 3.87 -26.32 30.17
C TYR A 4 3.07 -26.45 28.86
N TYR A 5 3.12 -25.42 28.01
CA TYR A 5 2.49 -25.45 26.69
C TYR A 5 3.10 -26.50 25.76
N SER A 6 4.43 -26.70 25.76
CA SER A 6 5.07 -27.73 24.95
C SER A 6 4.72 -29.15 25.40
N LEU A 7 4.62 -29.38 26.70
CA LEU A 7 4.19 -30.67 27.28
C LEU A 7 2.73 -30.99 26.94
N LEU A 8 1.82 -30.02 27.12
CA LEU A 8 0.40 -30.18 26.78
C LEU A 8 0.17 -30.40 25.28
N THR A 9 0.94 -29.73 24.43
CA THR A 9 0.85 -29.90 22.98
C THR A 9 1.28 -31.30 22.55
N SER A 10 2.33 -31.86 23.15
CA SER A 10 2.76 -33.24 22.86
C SER A 10 1.68 -34.26 23.25
N PHE A 11 1.11 -34.14 24.45
CA PHE A 11 0.08 -35.07 24.92
C PHE A 11 -1.24 -34.96 24.13
N LEU A 12 -1.72 -33.73 23.89
CA LEU A 12 -2.98 -33.52 23.17
C LEU A 12 -2.87 -33.86 21.67
N SER A 13 -1.67 -33.86 21.09
CA SER A 13 -1.47 -34.21 19.67
C SER A 13 -1.76 -35.67 19.33
N PHE A 14 -1.85 -36.53 20.36
CA PHE A 14 -2.22 -37.94 20.21
C PHE A 14 -3.72 -38.13 19.91
N PHE A 15 -4.58 -37.21 20.35
CA PHE A 15 -6.03 -37.33 20.23
C PHE A 15 -6.70 -36.19 19.44
N MET A 16 -5.98 -35.09 19.19
CA MET A 16 -6.54 -33.87 18.60
C MET A 16 -5.57 -33.23 17.59
N THR A 17 -6.13 -32.62 16.55
CA THR A 17 -5.34 -31.90 15.55
C THR A 17 -4.72 -30.63 16.15
N LYS A 18 -3.61 -30.15 15.55
CA LYS A 18 -2.95 -28.90 15.97
C LYS A 18 -3.91 -27.70 16.06
N THR A 19 -4.93 -27.64 15.21
CA THR A 19 -5.97 -26.60 15.23
C THR A 19 -6.82 -26.65 16.51
N SER A 20 -7.23 -27.84 16.93
CA SER A 20 -8.03 -28.01 18.15
C SER A 20 -7.22 -27.74 19.42
N ILE A 21 -5.93 -28.10 19.43
CA ILE A 21 -5.00 -27.76 20.53
C ILE A 21 -4.84 -26.25 20.67
N ASN A 22 -4.65 -25.54 19.56
CA ASN A 22 -4.58 -24.07 19.55
C ASN A 22 -5.89 -23.43 20.05
N GLY A 23 -7.05 -24.01 19.70
CA GLY A 23 -8.35 -23.60 20.21
C GLY A 23 -8.50 -23.76 21.73
N VAL A 24 -8.13 -24.92 22.29
CA VAL A 24 -8.16 -25.18 23.75
C VAL A 24 -7.17 -24.29 24.50
N LEU A 25 -6.00 -24.01 23.91
CA LEU A 25 -4.97 -23.14 24.49
C LEU A 25 -5.24 -21.64 24.25
N ASN A 26 -6.40 -21.29 23.69
CA ASN A 26 -6.85 -19.93 23.42
C ASN A 26 -5.87 -19.11 22.53
N ARG A 27 -5.13 -19.79 21.65
CA ARG A 27 -4.20 -19.20 20.68
C ARG A 27 -4.83 -19.24 19.29
N GLY A 28 -5.09 -18.08 18.69
CA GLY A 28 -5.66 -17.98 17.34
C GLY A 28 -7.19 -18.02 17.31
N ARG A 29 -7.86 -17.13 18.05
CA ARG A 29 -9.32 -16.98 17.98
C ARG A 29 -9.72 -16.46 16.60
N MET A 30 -10.65 -17.16 15.95
CA MET A 30 -11.35 -16.67 14.77
C MET A 30 -12.55 -15.85 15.26
N PHE A 31 -12.53 -14.54 14.99
CA PHE A 31 -13.67 -13.68 15.33
C PHE A 31 -14.63 -13.65 14.15
N ILE A 32 -15.73 -14.37 14.28
CA ILE A 32 -16.88 -14.23 13.38
C ILE A 32 -17.71 -13.07 13.93
N PHE A 33 -17.59 -11.91 13.31
CA PHE A 33 -18.44 -10.77 13.64
C PHE A 33 -19.75 -10.89 12.87
N SER A 34 -20.89 -10.92 13.57
CA SER A 34 -22.15 -10.53 12.94
C SER A 34 -22.06 -9.05 12.54
N SER A 35 -22.89 -8.61 11.59
CA SER A 35 -22.96 -7.18 11.21
C SER A 35 -23.18 -6.28 12.44
N GLN A 36 -23.95 -6.74 13.44
CA GLN A 36 -24.16 -6.01 14.68
C GLN A 36 -22.92 -5.98 15.57
N ASN A 37 -22.20 -7.11 15.71
CA ASN A 37 -20.95 -7.16 16.49
C ASN A 37 -19.86 -6.30 15.85
N PHE A 38 -19.77 -6.31 14.52
CA PHE A 38 -18.84 -5.47 13.77
C PHE A 38 -19.18 -3.98 13.91
N ARG A 39 -20.49 -3.63 13.81
CA ARG A 39 -20.97 -2.28 14.07
C ARG A 39 -20.66 -1.83 15.49
N ASN A 40 -20.87 -2.68 16.50
CA ASN A 40 -20.57 -2.33 17.89
C ASN A 40 -19.06 -2.18 18.12
N PHE A 41 -18.25 -3.09 17.53
CA PHE A 41 -16.79 -3.06 17.62
C PHE A 41 -16.20 -1.79 17.00
N LEU A 42 -16.62 -1.45 15.78
CA LEU A 42 -16.24 -0.22 15.09
C LEU A 42 -17.04 1.01 15.55
N GLN A 43 -17.99 0.80 16.45
CA GLN A 43 -18.94 1.80 16.96
C GLN A 43 -19.76 2.49 15.84
N ILE A 44 -20.06 1.86 14.73
CA ILE A 44 -20.78 2.45 13.59
C ILE A 44 -22.13 3.05 14.03
N PRO A 45 -22.41 4.36 13.80
CA PRO A 45 -23.67 4.97 14.19
C PRO A 45 -24.85 4.40 13.38
N HIS A 46 -26.03 4.31 14.00
CA HIS A 46 -27.20 3.64 13.42
C HIS A 46 -27.73 4.29 12.12
N ASN A 47 -27.47 5.57 11.92
CA ASN A 47 -27.86 6.33 10.73
C ASN A 47 -26.81 6.31 9.61
N TRP A 48 -25.76 5.48 9.73
CA TRP A 48 -24.72 5.41 8.71
C TRP A 48 -25.19 4.70 7.43
N ILE A 49 -24.81 5.26 6.29
CA ILE A 49 -25.05 4.70 4.96
C ILE A 49 -23.70 4.33 4.33
N ALA A 50 -23.60 3.20 3.65
CA ALA A 50 -22.35 2.74 3.02
C ALA A 50 -21.77 3.71 1.97
N ALA A 51 -22.61 4.58 1.41
CA ALA A 51 -22.20 5.66 0.51
C ALA A 51 -21.40 6.76 1.23
N ASP A 52 -21.55 6.89 2.55
CA ASP A 52 -20.89 7.91 3.35
C ASP A 52 -19.47 7.46 3.74
N LYS A 53 -18.50 7.79 2.88
CA LYS A 53 -17.05 7.66 3.14
C LYS A 53 -16.57 8.49 4.34
N PHE A 54 -17.47 9.24 4.98
CA PHE A 54 -17.20 10.14 6.09
C PHE A 54 -17.02 9.43 7.45
N MET A 55 -17.35 8.14 7.59
CA MET A 55 -17.33 7.51 8.91
C MET A 55 -15.92 7.51 9.53
N MET A 56 -14.89 7.17 8.74
CA MET A 56 -13.52 7.18 9.23
C MET A 56 -13.08 8.61 9.57
N ALA A 57 -13.36 9.57 8.69
CA ALA A 57 -13.10 10.99 8.93
C ALA A 57 -13.74 11.48 10.23
N TRP A 58 -15.03 11.21 10.41
CA TRP A 58 -15.77 11.57 11.62
C TRP A 58 -15.19 10.88 12.87
N ARG A 59 -14.86 9.59 12.80
CA ARG A 59 -14.23 8.84 13.91
C ARG A 59 -12.88 9.42 14.31
N LEU A 60 -12.08 9.80 13.34
CA LEU A 60 -10.80 10.46 13.56
C LEU A 60 -11.01 11.82 14.25
N GLN A 61 -11.98 12.62 13.79
CA GLN A 61 -12.33 13.89 14.45
C GLN A 61 -12.76 13.68 15.91
N GLN A 62 -13.58 12.67 16.22
CA GLN A 62 -13.97 12.34 17.60
C GLN A 62 -12.78 11.94 18.49
N LYS A 63 -11.69 11.46 17.90
CA LYS A 63 -10.44 11.12 18.59
C LYS A 63 -9.45 12.30 18.63
N GLY A 64 -9.86 13.49 18.20
CA GLY A 64 -9.03 14.69 18.21
C GLY A 64 -8.07 14.79 17.03
N PHE A 65 -8.20 13.94 16.00
CA PHE A 65 -7.41 14.08 14.79
C PHE A 65 -7.97 15.21 13.91
N LEU A 66 -7.08 16.06 13.42
CA LEU A 66 -7.41 17.01 12.37
C LEU A 66 -7.61 16.26 11.05
N VAL A 67 -8.82 16.29 10.51
CA VAL A 67 -9.13 15.72 9.19
C VAL A 67 -9.24 16.84 8.18
N LEU A 68 -8.46 16.72 7.11
CA LEU A 68 -8.37 17.70 6.05
C LEU A 68 -9.15 17.26 4.80
N PRO A 69 -9.69 18.20 4.01
CA PRO A 69 -10.14 17.93 2.65
C PRO A 69 -9.03 17.32 1.78
N VAL A 70 -9.43 16.57 0.76
CA VAL A 70 -8.51 15.86 -0.15
C VAL A 70 -7.58 16.78 -0.93
N ASP A 71 -7.93 18.07 -1.07
CA ASP A 71 -7.14 19.04 -1.82
C ASP A 71 -6.17 19.84 -0.93
N ASP A 72 -6.38 19.81 0.39
CA ASP A 72 -5.71 20.73 1.33
C ASP A 72 -4.41 20.17 1.92
N TRP A 73 -4.17 18.87 1.83
CA TRP A 73 -3.02 18.24 2.50
C TRP A 73 -1.66 18.75 1.99
N LYS A 74 -1.59 19.25 0.75
CA LYS A 74 -0.34 19.75 0.14
C LYS A 74 0.16 21.08 0.70
N THR A 75 -0.75 21.88 1.26
CA THR A 75 -0.44 23.23 1.77
C THR A 75 -0.10 23.24 3.26
N ARG A 76 -0.13 22.07 3.89
CA ARG A 76 0.10 21.89 5.33
C ARG A 76 1.53 21.45 5.64
N GLY A 77 1.87 21.52 6.92
CA GLY A 77 3.17 21.16 7.46
C GLY A 77 3.60 22.12 8.58
N PRO A 78 4.79 21.90 9.17
CA PRO A 78 5.71 20.79 8.92
C PRO A 78 5.16 19.45 9.42
N PHE A 79 5.65 18.34 8.87
CA PHE A 79 5.32 17.00 9.32
C PHE A 79 6.59 16.28 9.79
N ASN A 80 6.44 15.27 10.65
CA ASN A 80 7.55 14.36 10.99
C ASN A 80 7.41 13.01 10.28
N LEU A 81 6.17 12.64 9.93
CA LEU A 81 5.83 11.41 9.24
C LEU A 81 4.60 11.66 8.37
N VAL A 82 4.64 11.20 7.12
CA VAL A 82 3.51 11.15 6.19
C VAL A 82 3.20 9.68 5.93
N SER A 83 1.94 9.27 6.05
CA SER A 83 1.51 7.90 5.74
C SER A 83 0.62 7.87 4.49
N ALA A 84 1.02 7.13 3.47
CA ALA A 84 0.25 6.91 2.25
C ALA A 84 -0.05 5.41 2.13
N LEU A 85 -1.24 5.00 2.59
CA LEU A 85 -1.56 3.58 2.77
C LEU A 85 -2.49 3.08 1.66
N ASN A 86 -1.99 2.20 0.79
CA ASN A 86 -2.76 1.55 -0.29
C ASN A 86 -3.48 2.55 -1.21
N LEU A 87 -2.77 3.65 -1.52
CA LEU A 87 -3.24 4.71 -2.42
C LEU A 87 -2.65 4.57 -3.83
N LEU A 88 -1.44 4.02 -3.96
CA LEU A 88 -0.64 4.13 -5.18
C LEU A 88 -1.26 3.39 -6.37
N ASP A 89 -1.79 2.19 -6.14
CA ASP A 89 -2.48 1.37 -7.16
C ASP A 89 -3.86 1.89 -7.53
N ARG A 90 -4.44 2.77 -6.70
CA ARG A 90 -5.79 3.33 -6.88
C ARG A 90 -5.83 4.78 -7.35
N HIS A 91 -4.67 5.42 -7.38
CA HIS A 91 -4.56 6.80 -7.82
C HIS A 91 -4.66 6.88 -9.35
N TYR A 92 -5.37 7.88 -9.86
CA TYR A 92 -5.48 8.10 -11.30
C TYR A 92 -4.13 8.48 -11.93
N ASP A 93 -3.30 9.23 -11.20
CA ASP A 93 -1.93 9.57 -11.60
C ASP A 93 -0.94 9.28 -10.46
N PRO A 94 -0.43 8.04 -10.33
CA PRO A 94 0.48 7.67 -9.25
C PRO A 94 1.81 8.44 -9.28
N LEU A 95 2.27 8.91 -10.43
CA LEU A 95 3.51 9.68 -10.53
C LEU A 95 3.34 11.06 -9.91
N GLN A 96 2.21 11.72 -10.17
CA GLN A 96 1.88 12.98 -9.51
C GLN A 96 1.78 12.82 -7.99
N LEU A 97 1.10 11.76 -7.51
CA LEU A 97 0.99 11.46 -6.08
C LEU A 97 2.36 11.33 -5.42
N LEU A 98 3.28 10.56 -6.01
CA LEU A 98 4.64 10.41 -5.48
C LEU A 98 5.43 11.71 -5.52
N SER A 99 5.24 12.54 -6.55
CA SER A 99 5.87 13.86 -6.62
C SER A 99 5.38 14.79 -5.52
N ASP A 100 4.07 14.82 -5.26
CA ASP A 100 3.46 15.64 -4.20
C ASP A 100 3.93 15.17 -2.81
N LEU A 101 3.96 13.85 -2.59
CA LEU A 101 4.48 13.26 -1.35
C LEU A 101 5.96 13.64 -1.14
N HIS A 102 6.77 13.60 -2.20
CA HIS A 102 8.19 13.97 -2.14
C HIS A 102 8.36 15.44 -1.75
N GLU A 103 7.55 16.34 -2.34
CA GLU A 103 7.62 17.77 -2.02
C GLU A 103 7.31 18.05 -0.54
N ILE A 104 6.22 17.48 -0.02
CA ILE A 104 5.79 17.70 1.37
C ILE A 104 6.79 17.12 2.36
N THR A 105 7.27 15.90 2.09
CA THR A 105 8.24 15.25 2.96
C THR A 105 9.58 15.99 2.95
N SER A 106 10.03 16.45 1.79
CA SER A 106 11.28 17.22 1.65
C SER A 106 11.24 18.56 2.39
N LYS A 107 10.08 19.24 2.45
CA LYS A 107 9.93 20.53 3.16
C LYS A 107 10.27 20.46 4.66
N SER A 108 10.16 19.28 5.27
CA SER A 108 10.33 19.10 6.73
C SER A 108 11.21 17.92 7.12
N ASP A 109 11.95 17.33 6.17
CA ASP A 109 12.69 16.06 6.34
C ASP A 109 11.81 14.96 6.99
N ALA A 110 10.53 14.93 6.62
CA ALA A 110 9.58 13.98 7.15
C ALA A 110 9.79 12.61 6.50
N LEU A 111 9.65 11.53 7.29
CA LEU A 111 9.63 10.18 6.72
C LEU A 111 8.30 9.94 5.98
N LEU A 112 8.33 9.04 4.99
CA LEU A 112 7.15 8.54 4.30
C LEU A 112 6.93 7.06 4.63
N LEU A 113 5.78 6.72 5.18
CA LEU A 113 5.31 5.35 5.33
C LEU A 113 4.35 5.02 4.17
N LEU A 114 4.84 4.27 3.20
CA LEU A 114 4.08 3.86 2.02
C LEU A 114 3.64 2.40 2.17
N ALA A 115 2.35 2.12 2.03
CA ALA A 115 1.84 0.75 1.91
C ALA A 115 1.32 0.50 0.49
N VAL A 116 1.69 -0.65 -0.09
CA VAL A 116 1.31 -1.05 -1.44
C VAL A 116 1.03 -2.55 -1.45
N VAL A 117 -0.18 -2.92 -1.87
CA VAL A 117 -0.52 -4.31 -2.16
C VAL A 117 0.29 -4.83 -3.36
N LEU A 118 1.00 -5.94 -3.15
CA LEU A 118 1.80 -6.61 -4.18
C LEU A 118 1.32 -8.06 -4.37
N PRO A 119 1.23 -8.57 -5.62
CA PRO A 119 1.50 -7.88 -6.88
C PRO A 119 0.51 -6.75 -7.19
N VAL A 120 1.00 -5.64 -7.75
CA VAL A 120 0.20 -4.45 -8.07
C VAL A 120 -0.85 -4.78 -9.13
N ARG A 121 -2.08 -4.33 -8.88
CA ARG A 121 -3.17 -4.31 -9.86
C ARG A 121 -3.81 -2.92 -9.84
N GLN A 122 -3.41 -2.07 -10.79
CA GLN A 122 -3.92 -0.70 -10.81
C GLN A 122 -5.40 -0.67 -11.20
N TYR A 123 -6.19 0.00 -10.38
CA TYR A 123 -7.63 0.19 -10.60
C TYR A 123 -8.08 1.52 -9.99
N VAL A 124 -8.58 2.41 -10.83
CA VAL A 124 -9.03 3.75 -10.44
C VAL A 124 -10.53 3.73 -10.19
N GLU A 125 -10.95 3.95 -8.94
CA GLU A 125 -12.38 4.01 -8.61
C GLU A 125 -13.00 5.36 -9.01
N PHE A 126 -12.25 6.45 -8.86
CA PHE A 126 -12.67 7.80 -9.26
C PHE A 126 -11.57 8.52 -10.02
N HIS A 127 -11.88 8.86 -11.27
CA HIS A 127 -11.01 9.68 -12.09
C HIS A 127 -11.62 11.09 -12.19
N PRO A 128 -10.87 12.17 -11.90
CA PRO A 128 -11.44 13.52 -11.76
C PRO A 128 -12.03 14.08 -13.07
N LYS A 129 -11.48 13.69 -14.22
CA LYS A 129 -11.85 14.24 -15.54
C LYS A 129 -12.50 13.26 -16.52
N LYS A 130 -12.43 11.95 -16.27
CA LYS A 130 -12.76 10.90 -17.23
C LYS A 130 -13.64 9.85 -16.56
N LYS A 131 -14.54 9.21 -17.31
CA LYS A 131 -15.25 8.01 -16.84
C LYS A 131 -14.43 6.77 -17.22
N THR A 132 -13.39 6.47 -16.45
CA THR A 132 -12.48 5.35 -16.68
C THR A 132 -12.02 4.74 -15.37
N THR A 133 -11.73 3.44 -15.39
CA THR A 133 -11.09 2.72 -14.28
C THR A 133 -9.59 2.52 -14.49
N LEU A 134 -9.07 2.99 -15.62
CA LEU A 134 -7.64 2.92 -15.93
C LEU A 134 -6.89 4.15 -15.39
N PRO A 135 -5.66 3.98 -14.88
CA PRO A 135 -4.81 5.10 -14.52
C PRO A 135 -4.30 5.83 -15.77
N ASP A 136 -4.02 7.12 -15.63
CA ASP A 136 -3.36 7.94 -16.65
C ASP A 136 -1.90 7.49 -16.85
N THR A 137 -1.24 7.01 -15.78
CA THR A 137 0.13 6.51 -15.82
C THR A 137 0.24 5.11 -15.21
N LYS A 138 0.94 4.21 -15.92
CA LYS A 138 1.25 2.87 -15.39
C LYS A 138 2.48 2.93 -14.50
N LEU A 139 2.45 2.19 -13.40
CA LEU A 139 3.61 2.04 -12.52
C LEU A 139 4.67 1.16 -13.23
N PRO A 140 5.93 1.61 -13.34
CA PRO A 140 7.00 0.82 -13.95
C PRO A 140 7.54 -0.22 -12.96
N ILE A 141 6.66 -1.13 -12.52
CA ILE A 141 6.96 -2.22 -11.58
C ILE A 141 6.95 -3.53 -12.36
N TYR A 142 8.01 -4.32 -12.19
CA TYR A 142 8.23 -5.56 -12.90
C TYR A 142 8.27 -6.76 -11.94
N GLY A 143 7.97 -7.95 -12.46
CA GLY A 143 7.94 -9.19 -11.68
C GLY A 143 6.53 -9.76 -11.51
N LEU A 144 6.48 -11.06 -11.18
CA LEU A 144 5.23 -11.81 -10.99
C LEU A 144 4.97 -12.09 -9.51
N THR A 145 6.04 -12.22 -8.73
CA THR A 145 5.97 -12.50 -7.29
C THR A 145 5.96 -11.21 -6.46
N PHE A 146 5.60 -11.35 -5.19
CA PHE A 146 5.68 -10.24 -4.23
C PHE A 146 7.11 -9.69 -4.16
N GLU A 147 8.09 -10.58 -4.01
CA GLU A 147 9.49 -10.25 -3.78
C GLU A 147 10.10 -9.53 -4.98
N GLU A 148 9.84 -10.00 -6.20
CA GLU A 148 10.30 -9.35 -7.43
C GLU A 148 9.71 -7.94 -7.58
N GLN A 149 8.40 -7.79 -7.35
CA GLN A 149 7.76 -6.48 -7.45
C GLN A 149 8.20 -5.54 -6.33
N ALA A 150 8.46 -6.04 -5.12
CA ALA A 150 8.98 -5.23 -4.02
C ALA A 150 10.36 -4.64 -4.37
N VAL A 151 11.26 -5.45 -4.94
CA VAL A 151 12.57 -4.99 -5.41
C VAL A 151 12.42 -3.95 -6.52
N SER A 152 11.58 -4.23 -7.52
CA SER A 152 11.33 -3.30 -8.62
C SER A 152 10.71 -1.98 -8.15
N LEU A 153 9.80 -2.04 -7.17
CA LEU A 153 9.16 -0.86 -6.57
C LEU A 153 10.19 0.00 -5.82
N VAL A 154 11.09 -0.60 -5.04
CA VAL A 154 12.16 0.13 -4.34
C VAL A 154 13.08 0.85 -5.32
N TYR A 155 13.48 0.19 -6.41
CA TYR A 155 14.28 0.82 -7.45
C TYR A 155 13.56 2.03 -8.07
N PHE A 156 12.27 1.88 -8.37
CA PHE A 156 11.45 2.96 -8.89
C PHE A 156 11.30 4.12 -7.88
N LEU A 157 11.04 3.84 -6.60
CA LEU A 157 10.92 4.85 -5.55
C LEU A 157 12.20 5.66 -5.36
N ASN A 158 13.37 5.02 -5.48
CA ASN A 158 14.66 5.71 -5.48
C ASN A 158 14.74 6.77 -6.59
N ARG A 159 14.34 6.41 -7.81
CA ARG A 159 14.27 7.36 -8.95
C ARG A 159 13.26 8.49 -8.73
N MET A 160 12.25 8.28 -7.88
CA MET A 160 11.28 9.30 -7.48
C MET A 160 11.78 10.19 -6.33
N GLY A 161 13.00 9.99 -5.85
CA GLY A 161 13.62 10.79 -4.78
C GLY A 161 13.40 10.23 -3.38
N PHE A 162 13.20 8.92 -3.25
CA PHE A 162 13.01 8.26 -1.95
C PHE A 162 14.04 7.17 -1.69
N GLU A 163 14.80 7.32 -0.61
CA GLU A 163 15.67 6.25 -0.11
C GLU A 163 14.88 5.32 0.82
N LEU A 164 15.10 4.00 0.67
CA LEU A 164 14.50 3.01 1.56
C LEU A 164 15.23 2.94 2.91
N VAL A 165 14.52 3.22 3.99
CA VAL A 165 15.03 3.09 5.36
C VAL A 165 14.76 1.68 5.91
N ARG A 166 13.52 1.20 5.77
CA ARG A 166 13.10 -0.12 6.24
C ARG A 166 11.87 -0.58 5.47
N TRP A 167 11.66 -1.89 5.38
CA TRP A 167 10.42 -2.43 4.84
C TRP A 167 9.95 -3.66 5.62
N GLY A 168 8.70 -4.05 5.39
CA GLY A 168 8.10 -5.28 5.91
C GLY A 168 6.96 -5.77 5.04
N LYS A 169 6.58 -7.04 5.23
CA LYS A 169 5.45 -7.69 4.56
C LYS A 169 4.37 -8.01 5.58
N LEU A 170 3.13 -7.61 5.31
CA LEU A 170 1.99 -7.78 6.22
C LEU A 170 0.78 -8.36 5.47
N PRO A 171 -0.16 -9.03 6.15
CA PRO A 171 -1.45 -9.35 5.55
C PRO A 171 -2.31 -8.08 5.43
N TYR A 172 -2.88 -7.84 4.25
CA TYR A 172 -3.90 -6.81 4.00
C TYR A 172 -5.27 -7.45 3.84
N LEU A 173 -6.21 -7.06 4.71
CA LEU A 173 -7.60 -7.48 4.63
C LEU A 173 -8.40 -6.41 3.91
N CYS A 174 -9.05 -6.77 2.80
CA CYS A 174 -9.95 -5.87 2.10
C CYS A 174 -11.33 -6.48 1.88
N GLU A 175 -12.30 -5.61 1.63
CA GLU A 175 -13.65 -6.00 1.25
C GLU A 175 -13.60 -6.98 0.08
N GLY A 176 -14.43 -8.01 0.18
CA GLY A 176 -14.55 -9.02 -0.84
C GLY A 176 -15.63 -8.71 -1.88
N ASP A 177 -16.20 -9.76 -2.45
CA ASP A 177 -17.25 -9.68 -3.46
C ASP A 177 -18.40 -10.62 -3.11
N PHE A 178 -19.34 -10.84 -4.04
CA PHE A 178 -20.48 -11.73 -3.83
C PHE A 178 -20.08 -13.19 -3.52
N ASN A 179 -18.85 -13.62 -3.87
CA ASN A 179 -18.36 -14.98 -3.65
C ASN A 179 -17.55 -15.11 -2.35
N ARG A 180 -16.90 -14.04 -1.89
CA ARG A 180 -16.08 -14.04 -0.67
C ARG A 180 -16.30 -12.76 0.13
N ALA A 181 -16.55 -12.87 1.44
CA ALA A 181 -16.77 -11.70 2.29
C ALA A 181 -15.54 -10.78 2.43
N TYR A 182 -14.33 -11.33 2.32
CA TYR A 182 -13.08 -10.58 2.38
C TYR A 182 -11.97 -11.30 1.59
N TYR A 183 -10.98 -10.52 1.17
CA TYR A 183 -9.73 -11.03 0.61
C TYR A 183 -8.57 -10.78 1.57
N VAL A 184 -7.60 -11.69 1.55
CA VAL A 184 -6.31 -11.54 2.25
C VAL A 184 -5.25 -11.40 1.17
N LEU A 185 -4.60 -10.25 1.11
CA LEU A 185 -3.56 -9.92 0.14
C LEU A 185 -2.23 -9.68 0.87
N ASN A 186 -1.12 -9.66 0.12
CA ASN A 186 0.18 -9.29 0.67
C ASN A 186 0.37 -7.78 0.55
N ASP A 187 0.60 -7.10 1.67
CA ASP A 187 0.98 -5.70 1.72
C ASP A 187 2.49 -5.56 1.90
N GLY A 188 3.10 -4.68 1.11
CA GLY A 188 4.45 -4.20 1.33
C GLY A 188 4.41 -2.84 2.01
N ILE A 189 4.96 -2.76 3.23
CA ILE A 189 5.12 -1.48 3.93
C ILE A 189 6.57 -1.03 3.81
N PHE A 190 6.76 0.18 3.32
CA PHE A 190 8.06 0.80 3.06
C PHE A 190 8.16 2.11 3.83
N LEU A 191 9.15 2.20 4.72
CA LEU A 191 9.55 3.44 5.36
C LEU A 191 10.65 4.08 4.51
N LEU A 192 10.40 5.29 4.05
CA LEU A 192 11.19 5.99 3.06
C LEU A 192 11.65 7.34 3.61
N ARG A 193 12.84 7.77 3.20
CA ARG A 193 13.39 9.10 3.48
C ARG A 193 13.43 9.91 2.17
N PRO A 194 12.98 11.16 2.15
CA PRO A 194 13.15 12.01 0.98
C PRO A 194 14.63 12.32 0.75
N ILE A 195 15.09 12.15 -0.48
CA ILE A 195 16.44 12.53 -0.93
C ILE A 195 16.32 13.51 -2.10
N ALA A 196 17.39 14.27 -2.36
CA ALA A 196 17.44 15.12 -3.54
C ALA A 196 17.27 14.26 -4.80
N LYS A 197 16.34 14.66 -5.69
CA LYS A 197 16.18 13.97 -6.98
C LYS A 197 17.46 14.17 -7.77
N GLU A 198 18.09 13.08 -8.22
CA GLU A 198 19.13 13.17 -9.24
C GLU A 198 18.53 13.85 -10.47
N LEU A 199 18.95 15.08 -10.76
CA LEU A 199 18.60 15.76 -11.99
C LEU A 199 19.13 14.90 -13.14
N THR A 200 18.24 14.17 -13.81
CA THR A 200 18.59 13.58 -15.10
C THR A 200 18.80 14.72 -16.08
N SER A 201 20.04 15.20 -16.17
CA SER A 201 20.51 16.14 -17.18
C SER A 201 20.49 15.46 -18.55
N LYS A 202 19.32 15.39 -19.19
CA LYS A 202 19.20 15.19 -20.64
C LYS A 202 18.03 16.01 -21.16
N ASN A 203 18.31 17.29 -21.42
CA ASN A 203 17.71 18.09 -22.47
C ASN A 203 18.58 19.35 -22.67
N LYS A 204 19.77 19.13 -23.22
CA LYS A 204 20.50 20.15 -23.98
C LYS A 204 21.28 19.44 -25.09
N THR A 205 20.76 19.63 -26.30
CA THR A 205 21.50 19.67 -27.57
C THR A 205 22.42 18.51 -27.91
N GLU A 206 21.97 17.62 -28.79
CA GLU A 206 22.74 17.33 -30.01
C GLU A 206 21.83 16.86 -31.15
N THR A 207 21.66 17.81 -32.06
CA THR A 207 21.09 17.72 -33.40
C THR A 207 21.95 16.80 -34.27
N THR A 208 21.29 15.92 -35.02
CA THR A 208 21.69 15.43 -36.36
C THR A 208 23.18 15.19 -36.60
N ARG A 209 23.63 13.94 -36.40
CA ARG A 209 24.57 13.31 -37.35
C ARG A 209 24.12 11.88 -37.63
N SER A 210 23.54 11.76 -38.82
CA SER A 210 23.49 10.57 -39.65
C SER A 210 24.70 9.64 -39.46
N PHE A 211 24.44 8.39 -39.11
CA PHE A 211 25.27 7.28 -39.57
C PHE A 211 24.35 6.22 -40.17
N HIS A 212 24.30 6.25 -41.49
CA HIS A 212 24.18 5.06 -42.31
C HIS A 212 25.11 3.97 -41.74
N ILE A 213 24.62 2.75 -41.60
CA ILE A 213 25.28 1.53 -42.08
C ILE A 213 24.18 0.50 -42.37
N SER A 214 24.35 -0.09 -43.55
CA SER A 214 23.53 -1.07 -44.25
C SER A 214 23.42 -2.42 -43.54
N HIS A 215 22.42 -3.17 -43.99
CA HIS A 215 22.25 -4.62 -43.86
C HIS A 215 23.56 -5.42 -43.82
N ASP A 216 23.59 -6.46 -43.00
CA ASP A 216 23.82 -7.83 -43.51
C ASP A 216 23.21 -8.90 -42.60
N PHE A 217 22.42 -9.76 -43.24
CA PHE A 217 22.01 -11.08 -42.77
C PHE A 217 23.19 -12.05 -43.00
N ASN A 218 23.64 -12.77 -41.96
CA ASN A 218 23.94 -14.21 -41.96
C ASN A 218 24.93 -14.64 -40.86
N SER A 219 24.66 -15.85 -40.36
CA SER A 219 25.55 -16.83 -39.71
C SER A 219 25.65 -16.87 -38.18
N LEU A 220 25.23 -18.06 -37.69
CA LEU A 220 25.35 -18.71 -36.37
C LEU A 220 24.30 -18.39 -35.30
#